data_AF-A0A7Y2X6H9-F1
#
_entry.id   AF-A0A7Y2X6H9-F1
#
_cell.length_a   1.000
_cell.length_b   1.000
_cell.length_c   1.000
_cell.angle_alpha   90.00
_cell.angle_beta   90.00
_cell.angle_gamma   90.00
#
_symmetry.space_group_name_H-M   'P 1'
#
loop_
_entity.id
_entity.type
_entity.pdbx_description
1 polymer ?
#
loop_
_entity_poly.entity_id
_entity_poly.type
_entity_poly.pdbx_seq_one_letter_code
_entity_poly.pdbx_strand_id
1 'polypeptide(L)'
;MKNMEARNVWGGLLVVLFLSASWWGYHEYQKRWNAYAENEADIAQLQAVGRDAVREREWRVANETYQKIEELDPHSSIAAAGLESIKRGKKEELSQQVFYTLGESQAAVEAGRWTEAETLAMAVLKLTPGNKSALRKLDMIAEGRLKQEISLKMRAITDALDHGEWAEAERAFAQLQVSDPQNPNLQAFAERISVEKAKLKRRLDKALTLYQQALKLDIGKYSPEAMSLVHEAMRLHPDSPEIKALHQKMTRYTRSIHVPGDFPTITRALEVARPRDVIRIAPGTYKESIVIDKPIHLEATAEGDVILEWPSKDASIITITPDAMGSQIHGLTIKHLGFDHRKDRFSGITIEAKDVTVSGCHIRQSAGHGVAVVGGGKTRITGCKITGCGWDGIAAYGVGSHVTVVDTLSQGNLQHGTGFWLGGSGSVINSRMLKNGLCGVVAMSQGIQVTIKSTTCSQNREAGILVAGGVTATLDSNRCEKNQLSGIVVRGDGTSVSIVNNRTSANGEVGILTHLGVKVSRFAKNKAHNNARRQIWRDARLKK
;
A
#
# COMPACT_ATOMS: atom_id res chain seq x y z
N MET A 1 5.95 -120.11 106.08
CA MET A 1 5.71 -120.19 104.62
C MET A 1 4.74 -119.09 104.20
N LYS A 2 5.23 -118.00 103.59
CA LYS A 2 4.50 -116.98 102.78
C LYS A 2 5.35 -115.74 102.40
N ASN A 3 6.65 -115.70 102.78
CA ASN A 3 7.55 -114.56 102.50
C ASN A 3 8.50 -114.72 101.30
N MET A 4 8.27 -115.69 100.39
CA MET A 4 9.18 -115.94 99.26
C MET A 4 8.59 -115.67 97.87
N GLU A 5 7.27 -115.44 97.74
CA GLU A 5 6.63 -115.23 96.42
C GLU A 5 6.42 -113.76 96.03
N ALA A 6 6.31 -112.81 96.98
CA ALA A 6 6.08 -111.41 96.62
C ALA A 6 7.33 -110.70 96.05
N ARG A 7 8.54 -111.16 96.40
CA ARG A 7 9.80 -110.52 96.01
C ARG A 7 10.13 -110.66 94.52
N ASN A 8 9.61 -111.70 93.85
CA ASN A 8 9.80 -111.93 92.42
C ASN A 8 8.84 -111.12 91.53
N VAL A 9 7.67 -110.74 92.03
CA VAL A 9 6.71 -109.91 91.27
C VAL A 9 7.20 -108.46 91.15
N TRP A 10 7.81 -107.91 92.20
CA TRP A 10 8.38 -106.56 92.19
C TRP A 10 9.65 -106.44 91.33
N GLY A 11 10.46 -107.50 91.26
CA GLY A 11 11.65 -107.54 90.40
C GLY A 11 11.32 -107.53 88.90
N GLY A 12 10.29 -108.26 88.48
CA GLY A 12 9.84 -108.30 87.08
C GLY A 12 9.25 -106.97 86.59
N LEU A 13 8.50 -106.28 87.45
CA LEU A 13 7.89 -104.98 87.14
C LEU A 13 8.92 -103.86 86.92
N LEU A 14 10.02 -103.87 87.70
CA LEU A 14 11.11 -102.89 87.58
C LEU A 14 11.87 -103.02 86.26
N VAL A 15 12.09 -104.24 85.77
CA VAL A 15 12.78 -104.48 84.49
C VAL A 15 11.95 -104.02 83.31
N VAL A 16 10.62 -104.26 83.33
CA VAL A 16 9.71 -103.81 82.27
C VAL A 16 9.61 -102.28 82.22
N LEU A 17 9.60 -101.61 83.37
CA LEU A 17 9.62 -100.14 83.46
C LEU A 17 10.92 -99.51 82.94
N PHE A 18 12.08 -100.13 83.21
CA PHE A 18 13.36 -99.64 82.69
C PHE A 18 13.49 -99.83 81.18
N LEU A 19 13.01 -100.96 80.64
CA LEU A 19 13.04 -101.23 79.20
C LEU A 19 12.07 -100.32 78.43
N SER A 20 10.90 -100.01 78.99
CA SER A 20 9.95 -99.08 78.36
C SER A 20 10.43 -97.62 78.41
N ALA A 21 11.04 -97.18 79.53
CA ALA A 21 11.64 -95.85 79.63
C ALA A 21 12.86 -95.69 78.70
N SER A 22 13.68 -96.74 78.56
CA SER A 22 14.84 -96.73 77.65
C SER A 22 14.42 -96.75 76.18
N TRP A 23 13.38 -97.50 75.81
CA TRP A 23 12.81 -97.48 74.46
C TRP A 23 12.16 -96.13 74.16
N TRP A 24 11.40 -95.56 75.09
CA TRP A 24 10.80 -94.23 74.89
C TRP A 24 11.88 -93.15 74.74
N GLY A 25 12.93 -93.18 75.57
CA GLY A 25 14.08 -92.28 75.45
C GLY A 25 14.84 -92.45 74.13
N TYR A 26 15.06 -93.68 73.67
CA TYR A 26 15.71 -93.95 72.38
C TYR A 26 14.84 -93.52 71.18
N HIS A 27 13.53 -93.74 71.24
CA HIS A 27 12.59 -93.33 70.19
C HIS A 27 12.44 -91.80 70.13
N GLU A 28 12.43 -91.13 71.29
CA GLU A 28 12.40 -89.67 71.37
C GLU A 28 13.73 -89.06 70.88
N TYR A 29 14.86 -89.70 71.20
CA TYR A 29 16.17 -89.32 70.67
C TYR A 29 16.26 -89.52 69.15
N GLN A 30 15.82 -90.67 68.62
CA GLN A 30 15.77 -90.92 67.17
C GLN A 30 14.85 -89.92 66.44
N LYS A 31 13.69 -89.60 67.01
CA LYS A 31 12.81 -88.55 66.45
C LYS A 31 13.50 -87.20 66.40
N ARG A 32 14.16 -86.80 67.49
CA ARG A 32 14.88 -85.52 67.55
C ARG A 32 16.10 -85.48 66.63
N TRP A 33 16.83 -86.59 66.51
CA TRP A 33 17.99 -86.69 65.63
C TRP A 33 17.60 -86.68 64.15
N ASN A 34 16.54 -87.41 63.76
CA ASN A 34 16.02 -87.36 62.40
C ASN A 34 15.49 -85.96 62.04
N ALA A 35 14.76 -85.31 62.95
CA ALA A 35 14.30 -83.93 62.74
C ALA A 35 15.47 -82.93 62.62
N TYR A 36 16.57 -83.15 63.35
CA TYR A 36 17.76 -82.32 63.25
C TYR A 36 18.50 -82.52 61.91
N ALA A 37 18.62 -83.77 61.45
CA ALA A 37 19.26 -84.10 60.17
C ALA A 37 18.45 -83.62 58.94
N GLU A 38 17.10 -83.69 59.00
CA GLU A 38 16.23 -83.11 57.98
C GLU A 38 16.35 -81.58 57.93
N ASN A 39 16.34 -80.92 59.09
CA ASN A 39 16.52 -79.46 59.17
C ASN A 39 17.89 -79.02 58.63
N GLU A 40 18.96 -79.79 58.84
CA GLU A 40 20.31 -79.46 58.35
C GLU A 40 20.39 -79.51 56.81
N ALA A 41 19.74 -80.51 56.18
CA ALA A 41 19.66 -80.62 54.72
C ALA A 41 18.82 -79.49 54.09
N ASP A 42 17.68 -79.15 54.71
CA ASP A 42 16.80 -78.06 54.25
C ASP A 42 17.49 -76.69 54.39
N ILE A 43 18.21 -76.45 55.49
CA ILE A 43 18.99 -75.22 55.69
C ILE A 43 20.08 -75.07 54.63
N ALA A 44 20.77 -76.16 54.25
CA ALA A 44 21.80 -76.11 53.21
C ALA A 44 21.22 -75.76 51.82
N GLN A 45 20.06 -76.33 51.48
CA GLN A 45 19.36 -76.01 50.23
C GLN A 45 18.85 -74.56 50.23
N LEU A 46 18.23 -74.11 51.32
CA LEU A 46 17.79 -72.72 51.47
C LEU A 46 18.98 -71.74 51.45
N GLN A 47 20.14 -72.10 52.01
CA GLN A 47 21.34 -71.26 51.97
C GLN A 47 21.88 -71.08 50.54
N ALA A 48 21.82 -72.12 49.70
CA ALA A 48 22.19 -72.01 48.28
C ALA A 48 21.25 -71.03 47.55
N VAL A 49 19.94 -71.20 47.70
CA VAL A 49 18.92 -70.32 47.11
C VAL A 49 19.07 -68.88 47.61
N GLY A 50 19.28 -68.68 48.91
CA GLY A 50 19.47 -67.37 49.51
C GLY A 50 20.71 -66.65 48.99
N ARG A 51 21.82 -67.37 48.77
CA ARG A 51 23.05 -66.79 48.21
C ARG A 51 22.89 -66.37 46.74
N ASP A 52 22.23 -67.21 45.93
CA ASP A 52 21.97 -66.88 44.53
C ASP A 52 21.03 -65.66 44.43
N ALA A 53 19.97 -65.62 45.23
CA ALA A 53 19.05 -64.47 45.29
C ALA A 53 19.75 -63.17 45.73
N VAL A 54 20.72 -63.22 46.66
CA VAL A 54 21.55 -62.06 47.02
C VAL A 54 22.46 -61.63 45.85
N ARG A 55 23.07 -62.58 45.13
CA ARG A 55 23.93 -62.28 43.97
C ARG A 55 23.13 -61.63 42.83
N GLU A 56 21.91 -62.08 42.62
CA GLU A 56 21.00 -61.60 41.58
C GLU A 56 20.22 -60.34 41.99
N ARG A 57 20.46 -59.81 43.21
CA ARG A 57 19.78 -58.64 43.80
C ARG A 57 18.26 -58.83 43.95
N GLU A 58 17.78 -60.07 44.03
CA GLU A 58 16.39 -60.39 44.32
C GLU A 58 16.10 -60.28 45.82
N TRP A 59 16.18 -59.07 46.36
CA TRP A 59 16.23 -58.85 47.80
C TRP A 59 15.02 -59.36 48.58
N ARG A 60 13.84 -59.40 47.95
CA ARG A 60 12.61 -59.94 48.54
C ARG A 60 12.74 -61.45 48.75
N VAL A 61 13.12 -62.17 47.69
CA VAL A 61 13.32 -63.62 47.69
C VAL A 61 14.42 -63.98 48.69
N ALA A 62 15.56 -63.27 48.64
CA ALA A 62 16.66 -63.47 49.57
C ALA A 62 16.23 -63.29 51.04
N ASN A 63 15.45 -62.25 51.35
CA ASN A 63 14.97 -61.98 52.71
C ASN A 63 14.01 -63.07 53.20
N GLU A 64 13.05 -63.48 52.36
CA GLU A 64 12.10 -64.56 52.67
C GLU A 64 12.85 -65.89 52.90
N THR A 65 13.87 -66.19 52.10
CA THR A 65 14.67 -67.42 52.23
C THR A 65 15.49 -67.44 53.52
N TYR A 66 16.17 -66.34 53.88
CA TYR A 66 16.93 -66.30 55.14
C TYR A 66 16.05 -66.21 56.39
N GLN A 67 14.84 -65.65 56.30
CA GLN A 67 13.85 -65.72 57.39
C GLN A 67 13.38 -67.16 57.63
N LYS A 68 13.15 -67.95 56.57
CA LYS A 68 12.82 -69.38 56.71
C LYS A 68 13.94 -70.19 57.36
N ILE A 69 15.21 -69.85 57.08
CA ILE A 69 16.36 -70.46 57.76
C ILE A 69 16.35 -70.11 59.26
N GLU A 70 16.02 -68.85 59.61
CA GLU A 70 15.90 -68.39 61.00
C GLU A 70 14.73 -69.06 61.74
N GLU A 71 13.63 -69.38 61.04
CA GLU A 71 12.50 -70.16 61.61
C GLU A 71 12.87 -71.62 61.92
N LEU A 72 13.71 -72.24 61.09
CA LEU A 72 14.19 -73.61 61.28
C LEU A 72 15.30 -73.69 62.35
N ASP A 73 16.14 -72.66 62.46
CA ASP A 73 17.18 -72.50 63.47
C ASP A 73 17.26 -71.04 63.99
N PRO A 74 16.61 -70.74 65.14
CA PRO A 74 16.54 -69.40 65.72
C PRO A 74 17.87 -68.75 66.09
N HIS A 75 18.99 -69.47 66.04
CA HIS A 75 20.34 -68.95 66.30
C HIS A 75 21.32 -69.20 65.14
N SER A 76 20.79 -69.39 63.92
CA SER A 76 21.59 -69.66 62.74
C SER A 76 22.51 -68.49 62.37
N SER A 77 23.83 -68.73 62.45
CA SER A 77 24.85 -67.78 61.96
C SER A 77 24.73 -67.52 60.45
N ILE A 78 24.17 -68.48 59.70
CA ILE A 78 23.96 -68.41 58.25
C ILE A 78 22.85 -67.41 57.92
N ALA A 79 21.71 -67.46 58.64
CA ALA A 79 20.62 -66.51 58.47
C ALA A 79 21.06 -65.08 58.81
N ALA A 80 21.77 -64.90 59.93
CA ALA A 80 22.29 -63.60 60.34
C ALA A 80 23.23 -62.98 59.29
N ALA A 81 24.21 -63.76 58.79
CA ALA A 81 25.13 -63.31 57.75
C ALA A 81 24.42 -63.02 56.41
N GLY A 82 23.41 -63.82 56.05
CA GLY A 82 22.59 -63.62 54.86
C GLY A 82 21.78 -62.31 54.90
N LEU A 83 21.08 -62.07 56.02
CA LEU A 83 20.31 -60.84 56.25
C LEU A 83 21.20 -59.59 56.31
N GLU A 84 22.41 -59.71 56.88
CA GLU A 84 23.41 -58.62 56.84
C GLU A 84 23.91 -58.34 55.41
N SER A 85 24.15 -59.38 54.62
CA SER A 85 24.53 -59.25 53.21
C SER A 85 23.44 -58.55 52.39
N ILE A 86 22.16 -58.85 52.63
CA ILE A 86 21.01 -58.15 52.02
C ILE A 86 21.01 -56.67 52.42
N LYS A 87 21.20 -56.35 53.70
CA LYS A 87 21.25 -54.96 54.17
C LYS A 87 22.39 -54.18 53.50
N ARG A 88 23.57 -54.78 53.37
CA ARG A 88 24.71 -54.17 52.66
C ARG A 88 24.42 -53.99 51.17
N GLY A 89 23.89 -55.01 50.51
CA GLY A 89 23.57 -54.98 49.09
C GLY A 89 22.49 -53.93 48.74
N LYS A 90 21.41 -53.83 49.52
CA LYS A 90 20.40 -52.76 49.36
C LYS A 90 20.99 -51.36 49.54
N LYS A 91 21.93 -51.19 50.48
CA LYS A 91 22.61 -49.91 50.71
C LYS A 91 23.55 -49.55 49.55
N GLU A 92 24.25 -50.52 48.98
CA GLU A 92 25.11 -50.34 47.81
C GLU A 92 24.30 -49.97 46.56
N GLU A 93 23.19 -50.67 46.31
CA GLU A 93 22.28 -50.36 45.19
C GLU A 93 21.67 -48.96 45.31
N LEU A 94 21.17 -48.60 46.49
CA LEU A 94 20.68 -47.24 46.75
C LEU A 94 21.78 -46.20 46.53
N SER A 95 23.01 -46.49 46.95
CA SER A 95 24.16 -45.59 46.72
C SER A 95 24.50 -45.43 45.24
N GLN A 96 24.44 -46.52 44.46
CA GLN A 96 24.64 -46.49 43.00
C GLN A 96 23.56 -45.67 42.29
N GLN A 97 22.29 -45.87 42.66
CA GLN A 97 21.16 -45.13 42.09
C GLN A 97 21.27 -43.63 42.40
N VAL A 98 21.58 -43.28 43.65
CA VAL A 98 21.81 -41.89 44.07
C VAL A 98 22.96 -41.26 43.28
N PHE A 99 24.07 -41.97 43.12
CA PHE A 99 25.23 -41.47 42.36
C PHE A 99 24.90 -41.21 40.89
N TYR A 100 24.22 -42.17 40.24
CA TYR A 100 23.83 -42.07 38.84
C TYR A 100 22.87 -40.90 38.60
N THR A 101 21.79 -40.79 39.38
CA THR A 101 20.80 -39.70 39.23
C THR A 101 21.40 -38.32 39.53
N LEU A 102 22.34 -38.22 40.49
CA LEU A 102 23.08 -36.97 40.72
C LEU A 102 24.02 -36.62 39.56
N GLY A 103 24.62 -37.62 38.89
CA GLY A 103 25.41 -37.44 37.67
C GLY A 103 24.58 -36.90 36.51
N GLU A 104 23.39 -37.46 36.28
CA GLU A 104 22.45 -36.96 35.26
C GLU A 104 21.97 -35.53 35.57
N SER A 105 21.67 -35.25 36.84
CA SER A 105 21.31 -33.89 37.28
C SER A 105 22.42 -32.89 36.98
N GLN A 106 23.69 -33.26 37.18
CA GLN A 106 24.85 -32.43 36.85
C GLN A 106 24.95 -32.18 35.33
N ALA A 107 24.79 -33.22 34.50
CA ALA A 107 24.81 -33.07 33.04
C ALA A 107 23.68 -32.16 32.54
N ALA A 108 22.50 -32.23 33.16
CA ALA A 108 21.38 -31.34 32.84
C ALA A 108 21.68 -29.88 33.24
N VAL A 109 22.36 -29.63 34.37
CA VAL A 109 22.85 -28.29 34.76
C VAL A 109 23.83 -27.74 33.72
N GLU A 110 24.83 -28.53 33.33
CA GLU A 110 25.85 -28.11 32.35
C GLU A 110 25.25 -27.80 30.98
N ALA A 111 24.16 -28.49 30.62
CA ALA A 111 23.42 -28.23 29.39
C ALA A 111 22.35 -27.13 29.52
N GLY A 112 22.21 -26.47 30.66
CA GLY A 112 21.21 -25.41 30.90
C GLY A 112 19.75 -25.89 30.99
N ARG A 113 19.53 -27.20 31.18
CA ARG A 113 18.19 -27.81 31.31
C ARG A 113 17.75 -27.86 32.77
N TRP A 114 17.47 -26.68 33.33
CA TRP A 114 17.26 -26.53 34.77
C TRP A 114 16.07 -27.30 35.36
N THR A 115 14.96 -27.43 34.63
CA THR A 115 13.75 -28.15 35.11
C THR A 115 14.02 -29.64 35.25
N GLU A 116 14.73 -30.22 34.28
CA GLU A 116 15.17 -31.61 34.32
C GLU A 116 16.16 -31.84 35.46
N ALA A 117 17.15 -30.95 35.60
CA ALA A 117 18.14 -31.02 36.68
C ALA A 117 17.49 -30.98 38.08
N GLU A 118 16.51 -30.11 38.30
CA GLU A 118 15.76 -29.98 39.55
C GLU A 118 14.95 -31.26 39.84
N THR A 119 14.27 -31.79 38.82
CA THR A 119 13.47 -33.01 38.93
C THR A 119 14.33 -34.20 39.37
N LEU A 120 15.52 -34.35 38.78
CA LEU A 120 16.48 -35.40 39.12
C LEU A 120 17.03 -35.23 40.55
N ALA A 121 17.39 -34.00 40.96
CA ALA A 121 17.84 -33.72 42.32
C ALA A 121 16.74 -33.97 43.37
N MET A 122 15.49 -33.62 43.08
CA MET A 122 14.35 -33.94 43.94
C MET A 122 14.07 -35.44 44.01
N ALA A 123 14.26 -36.20 42.92
CA ALA A 123 14.12 -37.65 42.92
C ALA A 123 15.11 -38.32 43.91
N VAL A 124 16.34 -37.80 43.98
CA VAL A 124 17.34 -38.26 44.97
C VAL A 124 16.89 -37.98 46.40
N LEU A 125 16.30 -36.81 46.66
CA LEU A 125 15.78 -36.46 47.99
C LEU A 125 14.57 -37.30 48.39
N LYS A 126 13.75 -37.75 47.43
CA LYS A 126 12.67 -38.71 47.69
C LYS A 126 13.21 -40.09 48.11
N LEU A 127 14.30 -40.55 47.50
CA LEU A 127 14.93 -41.83 47.81
C LEU A 127 15.80 -41.77 49.09
N THR A 128 16.45 -40.65 49.34
CA THR A 128 17.30 -40.43 50.52
C THR A 128 17.05 -39.04 51.10
N PRO A 129 16.06 -38.91 52.00
CA PRO A 129 15.77 -37.65 52.67
C PRO A 129 17.02 -37.14 53.40
N GLY A 130 17.45 -35.91 53.10
CA GLY A 130 18.63 -35.29 53.72
C GLY A 130 19.96 -35.49 53.01
N ASN A 131 19.97 -36.00 51.76
CA ASN A 131 21.19 -36.08 50.96
C ASN A 131 21.80 -34.68 50.72
N LYS A 132 22.96 -34.41 51.34
CA LYS A 132 23.66 -33.10 51.26
C LYS A 132 24.06 -32.71 49.83
N SER A 133 24.42 -33.68 48.99
CA SER A 133 24.83 -33.43 47.60
C SER A 133 23.65 -33.01 46.73
N ALA A 134 22.47 -33.61 46.95
CA ALA A 134 21.24 -33.23 46.26
C ALA A 134 20.75 -31.83 46.68
N LEU A 135 20.83 -31.49 47.97
CA LEU A 135 20.49 -30.15 48.47
C LEU A 135 21.40 -29.08 47.86
N ARG A 136 22.73 -29.28 47.90
CA ARG A 136 23.68 -28.35 47.24
C ARG A 136 23.41 -28.20 45.75
N LYS A 137 22.95 -29.26 45.08
CA LYS A 137 22.61 -29.21 43.66
C LYS A 137 21.40 -28.31 43.40
N LEU A 138 20.37 -28.39 44.23
CA LEU A 138 19.20 -27.51 44.14
C LEU A 138 19.57 -26.04 44.33
N ASP A 139 20.47 -25.73 45.27
CA ASP A 139 20.98 -24.38 45.47
C ASP A 139 21.72 -23.86 44.20
N MET A 140 22.62 -24.68 43.63
CA MET A 140 23.30 -24.34 42.37
C MET A 140 22.34 -24.13 41.20
N ILE A 141 21.27 -24.94 41.11
CA ILE A 141 20.24 -24.81 40.07
C ILE A 141 19.47 -23.50 40.24
N ALA A 142 19.09 -23.14 41.47
CA ALA A 142 18.40 -21.90 41.77
C ALA A 142 19.26 -20.67 41.41
N GLU A 143 20.54 -20.67 41.81
CA GLU A 143 21.50 -19.63 41.44
C GLU A 143 21.72 -19.54 39.91
N GLY A 144 21.84 -20.69 39.24
CA GLY A 144 22.02 -20.76 37.79
C GLY A 144 20.82 -20.21 37.01
N ARG A 145 19.59 -20.55 37.41
CA ARG A 145 18.36 -20.01 36.83
C ARG A 145 18.27 -18.50 36.97
N LEU A 146 18.54 -17.99 38.17
CA LEU A 146 18.51 -16.55 38.43
C LEU A 146 19.52 -15.80 37.54
N LYS A 147 20.75 -16.32 37.42
CA LYS A 147 21.77 -15.75 36.52
C LYS A 147 21.33 -15.76 35.05
N GLN A 148 20.71 -16.84 34.57
CA GLN A 148 20.21 -16.89 33.20
C GLN A 148 19.07 -15.90 32.96
N GLU A 149 18.11 -15.80 33.89
CA GLU A 149 16.99 -14.86 33.79
C GLU A 149 17.48 -13.42 33.71
N ILE A 150 18.41 -13.04 34.59
CA ILE A 150 19.06 -11.73 34.58
C ILE A 150 19.79 -11.50 33.25
N SER A 151 20.53 -12.49 32.74
CA SER A 151 21.21 -12.39 31.44
C SER A 151 20.27 -12.18 30.27
N LEU A 152 19.11 -12.84 30.27
CA LEU A 152 18.09 -12.66 29.22
C LEU A 152 17.47 -11.25 29.29
N LYS A 153 17.20 -10.74 30.49
CA LYS A 153 16.71 -9.36 30.69
C LYS A 153 17.71 -8.32 30.21
N MET A 154 18.99 -8.48 30.54
CA MET A 154 20.06 -7.59 30.05
C MET A 154 20.18 -7.62 28.51
N ARG A 155 20.05 -8.81 27.91
CA ARG A 155 20.05 -8.95 26.44
C ARG A 155 18.85 -8.23 25.82
N ALA A 156 17.65 -8.40 26.37
CA ALA A 156 16.44 -7.72 25.90
C ALA A 156 16.57 -6.18 25.92
N ILE A 157 17.18 -5.62 26.97
CA ILE A 157 17.47 -4.18 27.02
C ILE A 157 18.42 -3.77 25.89
N THR A 158 19.47 -4.55 25.65
CA THR A 158 20.47 -4.28 24.62
C THR A 158 19.85 -4.35 23.23
N ASP A 159 19.11 -5.42 22.94
CA ASP A 159 18.43 -5.62 21.66
C ASP A 159 17.42 -4.49 21.40
N ALA A 160 16.61 -4.12 22.38
CA ALA A 160 15.65 -3.02 22.24
C ALA A 160 16.34 -1.67 22.00
N LEU A 161 17.47 -1.41 22.64
CA LEU A 161 18.27 -0.19 22.39
C LEU A 161 18.90 -0.19 20.99
N ASP A 162 19.38 -1.34 20.52
CA ASP A 162 20.01 -1.47 19.20
C ASP A 162 18.99 -1.33 18.06
N HIS A 163 17.74 -1.76 18.28
CA HIS A 163 16.65 -1.64 17.30
C HIS A 163 15.84 -0.33 17.42
N GLY A 164 16.11 0.49 18.44
CA GLY A 164 15.41 1.75 18.66
C GLY A 164 14.00 1.62 19.26
N GLU A 165 13.74 0.53 19.97
CA GLU A 165 12.47 0.20 20.62
C GLU A 165 12.46 0.71 22.07
N TRP A 166 12.45 2.03 22.22
CA TRP A 166 12.71 2.70 23.51
C TRP A 166 11.75 2.32 24.63
N ALA A 167 10.47 2.17 24.32
CA ALA A 167 9.45 1.77 25.29
C ALA A 167 9.63 0.32 25.75
N GLU A 168 10.27 -0.53 24.95
CA GLU A 168 10.61 -1.90 25.32
C GLU A 168 11.87 -1.94 26.16
N ALA A 169 12.87 -1.13 25.82
CA ALA A 169 14.08 -0.94 26.63
C ALA A 169 13.75 -0.44 28.04
N GLU A 170 12.87 0.56 28.21
CA GLU A 170 12.43 1.05 29.53
C GLU A 170 11.68 -0.04 30.32
N ARG A 171 10.81 -0.81 29.66
CA ARG A 171 10.08 -1.92 30.31
C ARG A 171 11.02 -3.02 30.77
N ALA A 172 11.95 -3.45 29.91
CA ALA A 172 12.94 -4.47 30.24
C ALA A 172 13.90 -4.01 31.35
N PHE A 173 14.29 -2.72 31.34
CA PHE A 173 15.10 -2.12 32.39
C PHE A 173 14.37 -2.09 33.74
N ALA A 174 13.10 -1.68 33.77
CA ALA A 174 12.30 -1.71 35.00
C ALA A 174 12.16 -3.13 35.57
N GLN A 175 11.99 -4.14 34.69
CA GLN A 175 11.97 -5.55 35.11
C GLN A 175 13.31 -6.01 35.70
N LEU A 176 14.44 -5.59 35.12
CA LEU A 176 15.76 -5.89 35.66
C LEU A 176 15.97 -5.24 37.04
N GLN A 177 15.54 -3.98 37.23
CA GLN A 177 15.61 -3.29 38.52
C GLN A 177 14.84 -4.02 39.63
N VAL A 178 13.69 -4.62 39.30
CA VAL A 178 12.88 -5.38 40.26
C VAL A 178 13.53 -6.73 40.59
N SER A 179 14.11 -7.41 39.59
CA SER A 179 14.66 -8.76 39.77
C SER A 179 16.08 -8.79 40.35
N ASP A 180 16.89 -7.78 40.08
CA ASP A 180 18.27 -7.66 40.59
C ASP A 180 18.64 -6.19 40.86
N PRO A 181 18.21 -5.63 42.01
CA PRO A 181 18.45 -4.21 42.33
C PRO A 181 19.91 -3.82 42.48
N GLN A 182 20.81 -4.78 42.73
CA GLN A 182 22.24 -4.54 42.94
C GLN A 182 23.09 -4.83 41.70
N ASN A 183 22.46 -5.05 40.54
CA ASN A 183 23.18 -5.38 39.31
C ASN A 183 24.12 -4.24 38.89
N PRO A 184 25.42 -4.51 38.65
CA PRO A 184 26.40 -3.48 38.31
C PRO A 184 26.12 -2.77 36.97
N ASN A 185 25.37 -3.40 36.06
CA ASN A 185 25.06 -2.84 34.75
C ASN A 185 23.89 -1.85 34.76
N LEU A 186 23.14 -1.73 35.87
CA LEU A 186 21.97 -0.84 35.94
C LEU A 186 22.33 0.61 35.63
N GLN A 187 23.46 1.10 36.14
CA GLN A 187 23.89 2.48 35.89
C GLN A 187 24.19 2.70 34.41
N ALA A 188 24.95 1.79 33.78
CA ALA A 188 25.30 1.89 32.36
C ALA A 188 24.06 1.84 31.45
N PHE A 189 23.09 0.97 31.75
CA PHE A 189 21.82 0.92 31.02
C PHE A 189 20.99 2.19 31.22
N ALA A 190 20.90 2.71 32.45
CA ALA A 190 20.20 3.96 32.72
C ALA A 190 20.81 5.15 31.96
N GLU A 191 22.13 5.26 31.95
CA GLU A 191 22.85 6.28 31.19
C GLU A 191 22.58 6.13 29.68
N ARG A 192 22.70 4.93 29.12
CA ARG A 192 22.46 4.67 27.69
C ARG A 192 21.02 4.98 27.27
N ILE A 193 20.03 4.55 28.05
CA ILE A 193 18.60 4.87 27.84
C ILE A 193 18.39 6.39 27.87
N SER A 194 19.00 7.09 28.84
CA SER A 194 18.85 8.54 28.97
C SER A 194 19.43 9.32 27.78
N VAL A 195 20.59 8.88 27.26
CA VAL A 195 21.27 9.49 26.10
C VAL A 195 20.45 9.30 24.84
N GLU A 196 19.97 8.08 24.57
CA GLU A 196 19.15 7.81 23.38
C GLU A 196 17.81 8.55 23.44
N LYS A 197 17.18 8.62 24.62
CA LYS A 197 15.96 9.41 24.83
C LYS A 197 16.19 10.90 24.56
N ALA A 198 17.33 11.45 24.99
CA ALA A 198 17.71 12.82 24.71
C ALA A 198 17.94 13.05 23.20
N LYS A 199 18.54 12.10 22.48
CA LYS A 199 18.69 12.16 21.01
C LYS A 199 17.34 12.14 20.30
N LEU A 200 16.44 11.23 20.69
CA LEU A 200 15.08 11.16 20.14
C LEU A 200 14.34 12.47 20.37
N LYS A 201 14.36 12.99 21.60
CA LYS A 201 13.72 14.27 21.94
C LYS A 201 14.27 15.40 21.06
N ARG A 202 15.60 15.53 20.93
CA ARG A 202 16.22 16.53 20.05
C ARG A 202 15.79 16.37 18.59
N ARG A 203 15.69 15.14 18.09
CA ARG A 203 15.21 14.83 16.72
C ARG A 203 13.77 15.30 16.52
N LEU A 204 12.89 15.01 17.47
CA LEU A 204 11.48 15.40 17.43
C LEU A 204 11.29 16.91 17.59
N ASP A 205 12.04 17.55 18.51
CA ASP A 205 12.03 19.01 18.70
C ASP A 205 12.51 19.73 17.43
N LYS A 206 13.54 19.20 16.75
CA LYS A 206 13.99 19.72 15.45
C LYS A 206 12.91 19.56 14.39
N ALA A 207 12.25 18.40 14.31
CA ALA A 207 11.14 18.17 13.38
C ALA A 207 9.99 19.18 13.61
N LEU A 208 9.63 19.42 14.87
CA LEU A 208 8.60 20.40 15.24
C LEU A 208 9.01 21.83 14.88
N THR A 209 10.27 22.18 15.08
CA THR A 209 10.81 23.51 14.73
C THR A 209 10.71 23.75 13.22
N LEU A 210 11.13 22.78 12.41
CA LEU A 210 11.04 22.85 10.94
C LEU A 210 9.59 22.92 10.47
N TYR A 211 8.70 22.14 11.09
CA TYR A 211 7.26 22.19 10.83
C TYR A 211 6.67 23.58 11.10
N GLN A 212 7.02 24.19 12.24
CA GLN A 212 6.56 25.54 12.58
C GLN A 212 7.13 26.61 11.63
N GLN A 213 8.38 26.46 11.19
CA GLN A 213 8.97 27.35 10.18
C GLN A 213 8.24 27.21 8.84
N ALA A 214 7.94 25.98 8.41
CA ALA A 214 7.17 25.74 7.19
C ALA A 214 5.75 26.36 7.27
N LEU A 215 5.05 26.24 8.41
CA LEU A 215 3.74 26.86 8.61
C LEU A 215 3.78 28.39 8.45
N LYS A 216 4.85 29.05 8.90
CA LYS A 216 4.99 30.51 8.73
C LYS A 216 5.14 30.92 7.26
N LEU A 217 5.69 30.02 6.43
CA LEU A 217 5.82 30.23 4.99
C LEU A 217 4.57 29.81 4.20
N ASP A 218 3.57 29.23 4.87
CA ASP A 218 2.32 28.82 4.24
C ASP A 218 1.38 30.00 3.98
N ILE A 219 1.64 30.74 2.90
CA ILE A 219 0.77 31.83 2.43
C ILE A 219 -0.28 31.37 1.41
N GLY A 220 -0.54 30.06 1.30
CA GLY A 220 -1.43 29.50 0.28
C GLY A 220 -0.87 29.47 -1.14
N LYS A 221 0.43 29.73 -1.31
CA LYS A 221 1.16 29.62 -2.59
C LYS A 221 2.32 28.65 -2.44
N TYR A 222 2.76 28.06 -3.55
CA TYR A 222 3.91 27.17 -3.55
C TYR A 222 5.18 27.93 -3.12
N SER A 223 5.91 27.39 -2.15
CA SER A 223 7.22 27.87 -1.71
C SER A 223 8.23 26.72 -1.73
N PRO A 224 9.32 26.82 -2.51
CA PRO A 224 10.39 25.82 -2.49
C PRO A 224 10.99 25.65 -1.09
N GLU A 225 11.17 26.76 -0.37
CA GLU A 225 11.72 26.79 0.99
C GLU A 225 10.80 26.07 1.97
N ALA A 226 9.49 26.38 1.95
CA ALA A 226 8.51 25.72 2.80
C ALA A 226 8.48 24.20 2.56
N MET A 227 8.53 23.77 1.30
CA MET A 227 8.57 22.36 0.94
C MET A 227 9.84 21.66 1.44
N SER A 228 11.00 22.32 1.33
CA SER A 228 12.27 21.77 1.84
C SER A 228 12.20 21.55 3.36
N LEU A 229 11.66 22.52 4.10
CA LEU A 229 11.47 22.41 5.55
C LEU A 229 10.53 21.26 5.92
N VAL A 230 9.42 21.10 5.19
CA VAL A 230 8.48 19.99 5.40
C VAL A 230 9.14 18.63 5.10
N HIS A 231 9.93 18.52 4.03
CA HIS A 231 10.64 17.27 3.71
C HIS A 231 11.67 16.90 4.78
N GLU A 232 12.43 17.87 5.29
CA GLU A 232 13.37 17.61 6.38
C GLU A 232 12.60 17.22 7.67
N ALA A 233 11.49 17.89 7.98
CA ALA A 233 10.63 17.55 9.12
C ALA A 233 10.08 16.13 9.01
N MET A 234 9.62 15.71 7.82
CA MET A 234 9.14 14.34 7.55
C MET A 234 10.25 13.29 7.72
N ARG A 235 11.47 13.58 7.29
CA ARG A 235 12.61 12.66 7.49
C ARG A 235 12.90 12.46 8.99
N LEU A 236 12.78 13.52 9.78
CA LEU A 236 13.02 13.48 11.21
C LEU A 236 11.84 12.89 11.99
N HIS A 237 10.60 13.03 11.54
CA HIS A 237 9.43 12.45 12.19
C HIS A 237 8.41 11.92 11.15
N PRO A 238 8.65 10.73 10.57
CA PRO A 238 7.84 10.19 9.48
C PRO A 238 6.40 9.88 9.85
N ASP A 239 6.09 9.72 11.13
CA ASP A 239 4.78 9.27 11.61
C ASP A 239 3.85 10.41 12.05
N SER A 240 4.33 11.65 12.11
CA SER A 240 3.49 12.79 12.49
C SER A 240 2.35 13.01 11.48
N PRO A 241 1.09 12.95 11.91
CA PRO A 241 -0.06 13.22 11.05
C PRO A 241 -0.10 14.69 10.61
N GLU A 242 0.34 15.62 11.45
CA GLU A 242 0.35 17.06 11.17
C GLU A 242 1.33 17.41 10.04
N ILE A 243 2.55 16.86 10.10
CA ILE A 243 3.57 17.08 9.06
C ILE A 243 3.10 16.45 7.74
N LYS A 244 2.52 15.23 7.77
CA LYS A 244 1.94 14.60 6.59
C LYS A 244 0.82 15.43 5.97
N ALA A 245 -0.08 15.97 6.80
CA ALA A 245 -1.19 16.82 6.35
C ALA A 245 -0.68 18.11 5.71
N LEU A 246 0.33 18.76 6.31
CA LEU A 246 0.94 19.97 5.76
C LEU A 246 1.64 19.68 4.42
N HIS A 247 2.38 18.57 4.31
CA HIS A 247 2.99 18.14 3.05
C HIS A 247 1.95 17.93 1.94
N GLN A 248 0.86 17.22 2.24
CA GLN A 248 -0.24 17.01 1.30
C GLN A 248 -0.90 18.32 0.87
N LYS A 249 -1.09 19.25 1.82
CA LYS A 249 -1.64 20.58 1.55
C LYS A 249 -0.72 21.37 0.62
N MET A 250 0.56 21.50 0.96
CA MET A 250 1.52 22.30 0.19
C MET A 250 1.86 21.71 -1.18
N THR A 251 1.79 20.38 -1.33
CA THR A 251 1.99 19.71 -2.63
C THR A 251 0.86 20.04 -3.63
N ARG A 252 -0.33 20.43 -3.14
CA ARG A 252 -1.46 20.86 -3.98
C ARG A 252 -1.36 22.31 -4.43
N TYR A 253 -0.41 23.09 -3.90
CA TYR A 253 -0.23 24.46 -4.33
C TYR A 253 0.35 24.50 -5.73
N THR A 254 -0.33 25.26 -6.59
CA THR A 254 0.09 25.54 -7.96
C THR A 254 1.44 26.23 -7.97
N ARG A 255 2.38 25.66 -8.74
CA ARG A 255 3.68 26.30 -8.99
C ARG A 255 3.53 27.31 -10.12
N SER A 256 4.31 28.37 -10.06
CA SER A 256 4.48 29.32 -11.15
C SER A 256 5.88 29.11 -11.73
N ILE A 257 5.96 28.64 -12.98
CA ILE A 257 7.19 28.44 -13.73
C ILE A 257 7.30 29.57 -14.75
N HIS A 258 8.43 30.26 -14.79
CA HIS A 258 8.66 31.40 -15.68
C HIS A 258 9.58 30.99 -16.83
N VAL A 259 9.21 31.37 -18.05
CA VAL A 259 10.03 31.14 -19.25
C VAL A 259 10.35 32.51 -19.85
N PRO A 260 11.63 32.86 -20.14
CA PRO A 260 12.80 32.00 -20.07
C PRO A 260 13.51 31.94 -18.69
N GLY A 261 12.92 32.54 -17.64
CA GLY A 261 13.59 32.76 -16.34
C GLY A 261 14.02 31.48 -15.60
N ASP A 262 13.09 30.56 -15.37
CA ASP A 262 13.34 29.28 -14.70
C ASP A 262 13.84 28.21 -15.69
N PHE A 263 13.37 28.27 -16.95
CA PHE A 263 13.78 27.38 -18.03
C PHE A 263 13.91 28.15 -19.34
N PRO A 264 14.91 27.85 -20.20
CA PRO A 264 15.15 28.59 -21.43
C PRO A 264 14.05 28.42 -22.49
N THR A 265 13.29 27.33 -22.42
CA THR A 265 12.30 26.94 -23.44
C THR A 265 10.98 26.53 -22.81
N ILE A 266 9.88 26.67 -23.56
CA ILE A 266 8.55 26.26 -23.10
C ILE A 266 8.49 24.73 -22.97
N THR A 267 9.12 24.01 -23.91
CA THR A 267 9.20 22.54 -23.87
C THR A 267 9.82 22.05 -22.57
N ARG A 268 10.94 22.66 -22.13
CA ARG A 268 11.60 22.25 -20.89
C ARG A 268 10.77 22.55 -19.64
N ALA A 269 10.03 23.66 -19.64
CA ALA A 269 9.09 23.97 -18.58
C ALA A 269 7.95 22.94 -18.49
N LEU A 270 7.41 22.48 -19.63
CA LEU A 270 6.35 21.45 -19.69
C LEU A 270 6.83 20.08 -19.18
N GLU A 271 8.08 19.72 -19.48
CA GLU A 271 8.68 18.46 -18.99
C GLU A 271 8.73 18.38 -17.47
N VAL A 272 9.08 19.48 -16.80
CA VAL A 272 9.17 19.53 -15.33
C VAL A 272 7.85 19.87 -14.64
N ALA A 273 6.90 20.45 -15.37
CA ALA A 273 5.63 20.88 -14.82
C ALA A 273 4.83 19.70 -14.29
N ARG A 274 4.14 19.95 -13.18
CA ARG A 274 3.18 19.04 -12.59
C ARG A 274 1.76 19.42 -13.03
N PRO A 275 0.80 18.48 -12.96
CA PRO A 275 -0.61 18.82 -13.10
C PRO A 275 -0.97 20.04 -12.23
N ARG A 276 -1.64 21.01 -12.85
CA ARG A 276 -2.13 22.29 -12.30
C ARG A 276 -1.09 23.38 -12.10
N ASP A 277 0.14 23.17 -12.55
CA ASP A 277 1.13 24.23 -12.60
C ASP A 277 0.77 25.30 -13.64
N VAL A 278 1.23 26.52 -13.38
CA VAL A 278 1.10 27.66 -14.28
C VAL A 278 2.46 27.94 -14.89
N ILE A 279 2.55 27.92 -16.22
CA ILE A 279 3.72 28.32 -16.98
C ILE A 279 3.46 29.73 -17.52
N ARG A 280 4.18 30.71 -16.98
CA ARG A 280 4.17 32.12 -17.39
C ARG A 280 5.26 32.36 -18.41
N ILE A 281 4.88 32.73 -19.61
CA ILE A 281 5.82 32.98 -20.71
C ILE A 281 6.02 34.48 -20.86
N ALA A 282 7.26 34.92 -20.72
CA ALA A 282 7.68 36.30 -20.95
C ALA A 282 7.68 36.63 -22.45
N PRO A 283 7.56 37.91 -22.82
CA PRO A 283 7.48 38.35 -24.21
C PRO A 283 8.71 37.90 -24.98
N GLY A 284 8.50 37.46 -26.22
CA GLY A 284 9.57 36.87 -27.02
C GLY A 284 9.05 36.00 -28.13
N THR A 285 9.97 35.59 -29.01
CA THR A 285 9.68 34.64 -30.10
C THR A 285 10.30 33.29 -29.77
N TYR A 286 9.43 32.28 -29.66
CA TYR A 286 9.77 30.91 -29.31
C TYR A 286 9.60 30.03 -30.54
N LYS A 287 10.70 29.48 -31.02
CA LYS A 287 10.74 28.59 -32.20
C LYS A 287 10.59 27.15 -31.74
N GLU A 288 9.38 26.78 -31.32
CA GLU A 288 9.10 25.48 -30.71
C GLU A 288 7.72 24.96 -31.15
N SER A 289 7.60 23.65 -31.27
CA SER A 289 6.33 22.92 -31.27
C SER A 289 6.18 22.26 -29.89
N ILE A 290 5.07 22.53 -29.21
CA ILE A 290 4.85 22.08 -27.83
C ILE A 290 3.71 21.07 -27.73
N VAL A 291 3.89 20.10 -26.85
CA VAL A 291 2.90 19.10 -26.50
C VAL A 291 2.52 19.28 -25.03
N ILE A 292 1.22 19.45 -24.78
CA ILE A 292 0.65 19.53 -23.44
C ILE A 292 -0.05 18.20 -23.18
N ASP A 293 0.55 17.41 -22.30
CA ASP A 293 0.14 16.04 -21.97
C ASP A 293 -0.39 15.87 -20.53
N LYS A 294 -0.49 16.98 -19.79
CA LYS A 294 -0.98 17.02 -18.42
C LYS A 294 -1.70 18.35 -18.20
N PRO A 295 -2.64 18.44 -17.24
CA PRO A 295 -3.51 19.60 -17.13
C PRO A 295 -2.75 20.79 -16.59
N ILE A 296 -2.43 21.78 -17.41
CA ILE A 296 -1.62 22.95 -17.02
C ILE A 296 -2.25 24.26 -17.50
N HIS A 297 -1.82 25.37 -16.90
CA HIS A 297 -2.16 26.69 -17.38
C HIS A 297 -0.94 27.30 -18.07
N LEU A 298 -1.06 27.59 -19.36
CA LEU A 298 -0.05 28.27 -20.16
C LEU A 298 -0.51 29.70 -20.44
N GLU A 299 0.20 30.69 -19.91
CA GLU A 299 -0.20 32.10 -20.05
C GLU A 299 0.96 33.00 -20.48
N ALA A 300 0.69 33.90 -21.41
CA ALA A 300 1.55 35.05 -21.67
C ALA A 300 1.51 36.04 -20.50
N THR A 301 2.65 36.64 -20.17
CA THR A 301 2.70 37.82 -19.31
C THR A 301 2.04 39.03 -19.99
N ALA A 302 1.49 39.96 -19.22
CA ALA A 302 0.74 41.11 -19.75
C ALA A 302 1.59 42.11 -20.59
N GLU A 303 2.92 42.07 -20.46
CA GLU A 303 3.81 43.10 -20.99
C GLU A 303 4.36 42.76 -22.39
N GLY A 304 3.51 42.67 -23.41
CA GLY A 304 3.94 42.48 -24.80
C GLY A 304 3.64 41.10 -25.38
N ASP A 305 4.11 40.85 -26.61
CA ASP A 305 3.70 39.67 -27.39
C ASP A 305 4.58 38.44 -27.12
N VAL A 306 3.94 37.33 -26.78
CA VAL A 306 4.53 35.99 -26.78
C VAL A 306 4.18 35.30 -28.09
N ILE A 307 5.18 35.02 -28.92
CA ILE A 307 5.00 34.46 -30.26
C ILE A 307 5.60 33.06 -30.31
N LEU A 308 4.75 32.05 -30.47
CA LEU A 308 5.18 30.70 -30.82
C LEU A 308 5.15 30.57 -32.35
N GLU A 309 6.30 30.23 -32.94
CA GLU A 309 6.42 30.00 -34.37
C GLU A 309 7.09 28.68 -34.71
N TRP A 310 6.60 28.02 -35.75
CA TRP A 310 7.12 26.73 -36.19
C TRP A 310 6.99 26.58 -37.71
N PRO A 311 7.87 25.82 -38.40
CA PRO A 311 7.73 25.57 -39.83
C PRO A 311 6.39 24.91 -40.18
N SER A 312 5.71 25.43 -41.21
CA SER A 312 4.37 25.01 -41.62
C SER A 312 4.25 23.55 -42.01
N LYS A 313 5.38 22.90 -42.32
CA LYS A 313 5.43 21.54 -42.86
C LYS A 313 5.73 20.46 -41.82
N ASP A 314 6.09 20.84 -40.60
CA ASP A 314 6.76 19.94 -39.67
C ASP A 314 5.82 19.40 -38.59
N ALA A 315 5.06 20.27 -37.92
CA ALA A 315 4.13 19.86 -36.85
C ALA A 315 3.09 20.94 -36.57
N SER A 316 2.04 20.60 -35.80
CA SER A 316 1.20 21.61 -35.13
C SER A 316 2.02 22.38 -34.09
N ILE A 317 1.73 23.66 -33.87
CA ILE A 317 2.51 24.48 -32.92
C ILE A 317 2.18 24.11 -31.48
N ILE A 318 0.89 23.90 -31.19
CA ILE A 318 0.43 23.40 -29.88
C ILE A 318 -0.42 22.15 -30.09
N THR A 319 -0.06 21.07 -29.42
CA THR A 319 -0.88 19.85 -29.35
C THR A 319 -1.29 19.60 -27.91
N ILE A 320 -2.59 19.50 -27.64
CA ILE A 320 -3.13 19.20 -26.31
C ILE A 320 -3.70 17.79 -26.34
N THR A 321 -2.99 16.85 -25.73
CA THR A 321 -3.33 15.41 -25.77
C THR A 321 -4.49 15.09 -24.83
N PRO A 322 -5.16 13.93 -24.97
CA PRO A 322 -6.31 13.56 -24.13
C PRO A 322 -6.10 13.66 -22.61
N ASP A 323 -4.87 13.46 -22.13
CA ASP A 323 -4.50 13.46 -20.71
C ASP A 323 -4.44 14.87 -20.09
N ALA A 324 -4.45 15.92 -20.91
CA ALA A 324 -4.36 17.31 -20.50
C ALA A 324 -5.74 17.96 -20.21
N MET A 325 -6.70 17.19 -19.68
CA MET A 325 -8.06 17.65 -19.40
C MET A 325 -8.11 18.86 -18.46
N GLY A 326 -8.79 19.92 -18.86
CA GLY A 326 -8.89 21.15 -18.05
C GLY A 326 -7.75 22.15 -18.26
N SER A 327 -6.87 21.92 -19.24
CA SER A 327 -5.79 22.86 -19.57
C SER A 327 -6.31 24.20 -20.04
N GLN A 328 -5.54 25.25 -19.75
CA GLN A 328 -5.86 26.62 -20.12
C GLN A 328 -4.71 27.22 -20.92
N ILE A 329 -5.05 27.89 -22.02
CA ILE A 329 -4.10 28.64 -22.84
C ILE A 329 -4.58 30.08 -22.92
N HIS A 330 -3.71 31.01 -22.54
CA HIS A 330 -4.04 32.42 -22.45
C HIS A 330 -3.01 33.33 -23.13
N GLY A 331 -3.48 34.27 -23.96
CA GLY A 331 -2.69 35.42 -24.41
C GLY A 331 -1.55 35.13 -25.41
N LEU A 332 -1.48 33.91 -25.98
CA LEU A 332 -0.40 33.55 -26.90
C LEU A 332 -0.68 33.99 -28.34
N THR A 333 0.37 34.39 -29.05
CA THR A 333 0.38 34.49 -30.51
C THR A 333 0.97 33.23 -31.12
N ILE A 334 0.29 32.64 -32.10
CA ILE A 334 0.66 31.37 -32.73
C ILE A 334 0.74 31.57 -34.23
N LYS A 335 1.88 31.20 -34.85
CA LYS A 335 2.13 31.47 -36.27
C LYS A 335 2.98 30.38 -36.94
N HIS A 336 2.49 29.79 -38.04
CA HIS A 336 3.36 28.95 -38.87
C HIS A 336 4.27 29.79 -39.77
N LEU A 337 5.47 29.28 -40.03
CA LEU A 337 6.45 29.84 -40.96
C LEU A 337 6.39 29.13 -42.30
N GLY A 338 6.24 29.90 -43.37
CA GLY A 338 6.11 29.38 -44.73
C GLY A 338 4.69 28.98 -45.10
N PHE A 339 4.55 28.46 -46.31
CA PHE A 339 3.28 27.99 -46.85
C PHE A 339 3.35 26.48 -47.10
N ASP A 340 2.26 25.79 -46.76
CA ASP A 340 2.06 24.38 -47.09
C ASP A 340 0.87 24.23 -48.04
N HIS A 341 1.12 23.58 -49.18
CA HIS A 341 0.13 23.28 -50.22
C HIS A 341 -0.33 21.82 -50.20
N ARG A 342 0.16 21.00 -49.26
CA ARG A 342 -0.26 19.61 -49.11
C ARG A 342 -1.75 19.53 -48.76
N LYS A 343 -2.33 18.37 -49.05
CA LYS A 343 -3.70 18.05 -48.64
C LYS A 343 -3.83 17.83 -47.14
N ASP A 344 -2.77 17.40 -46.47
CA ASP A 344 -2.73 17.21 -45.02
C ASP A 344 -1.82 18.27 -44.42
N ARG A 345 -2.39 19.22 -43.67
CA ARG A 345 -1.69 20.40 -43.14
C ARG A 345 -1.87 20.49 -41.64
N PHE A 346 -0.82 20.91 -40.95
CA PHE A 346 -0.84 21.05 -39.51
C PHE A 346 -1.65 22.27 -39.05
N SER A 347 -2.39 22.09 -37.95
CA SER A 347 -3.17 23.16 -37.33
C SER A 347 -2.29 24.05 -36.46
N GLY A 348 -2.71 25.28 -36.19
CA GLY A 348 -2.03 26.12 -35.19
C GLY A 348 -2.11 25.49 -33.80
N ILE A 349 -3.33 25.12 -33.39
CA ILE A 349 -3.60 24.36 -32.17
C ILE A 349 -4.41 23.11 -32.52
N THR A 350 -3.94 21.95 -32.09
CA THR A 350 -4.70 20.69 -32.11
C THR A 350 -5.13 20.34 -30.69
N ILE A 351 -6.42 20.04 -30.48
CA ILE A 351 -6.98 19.76 -29.17
C ILE A 351 -7.75 18.44 -29.19
N GLU A 352 -7.26 17.48 -28.40
CA GLU A 352 -7.89 16.18 -28.17
C GLU A 352 -8.43 16.05 -26.74
N ALA A 353 -7.95 16.90 -25.82
CA ALA A 353 -8.43 16.94 -24.44
C ALA A 353 -9.84 17.51 -24.30
N LYS A 354 -10.46 17.18 -23.17
CA LYS A 354 -11.74 17.75 -22.74
C LYS A 354 -11.53 18.94 -21.80
N ASP A 355 -12.55 19.79 -21.73
CA ASP A 355 -12.63 20.95 -20.83
C ASP A 355 -11.46 21.94 -20.99
N VAL A 356 -10.94 22.07 -22.21
CA VAL A 356 -9.86 23.02 -22.52
C VAL A 356 -10.43 24.42 -22.72
N THR A 357 -9.71 25.43 -22.22
CA THR A 357 -10.01 26.84 -22.52
C THR A 357 -8.88 27.48 -23.29
N VAL A 358 -9.18 28.05 -24.47
CA VAL A 358 -8.26 28.90 -25.24
C VAL A 358 -8.80 30.32 -25.20
N SER A 359 -8.04 31.25 -24.65
CA SER A 359 -8.51 32.61 -24.37
C SER A 359 -7.53 33.70 -24.76
N GLY A 360 -8.01 34.80 -25.32
CA GLY A 360 -7.17 35.97 -25.64
C GLY A 360 -6.02 35.69 -26.62
N CYS A 361 -6.06 34.56 -27.34
CA CYS A 361 -4.96 34.14 -28.21
C CYS A 361 -5.10 34.74 -29.61
N HIS A 362 -3.97 35.02 -30.25
CA HIS A 362 -3.91 35.41 -31.66
C HIS A 362 -3.31 34.28 -32.52
N ILE A 363 -4.17 33.49 -33.15
CA ILE A 363 -3.75 32.43 -34.08
C ILE A 363 -3.75 33.01 -35.49
N ARG A 364 -2.59 33.06 -36.13
CA ARG A 364 -2.46 33.66 -37.47
C ARG A 364 -1.62 32.82 -38.41
N GLN A 365 -1.98 32.84 -39.69
CA GLN A 365 -1.18 32.22 -40.75
C GLN A 365 -0.84 30.74 -40.46
N SER A 366 -1.78 29.98 -39.89
CA SER A 366 -1.58 28.53 -39.75
C SER A 366 -1.70 27.82 -41.10
N ALA A 367 -0.92 26.76 -41.29
CA ALA A 367 -0.91 25.96 -42.52
C ALA A 367 -2.28 25.33 -42.81
N GLY A 368 -2.87 24.68 -41.80
CA GLY A 368 -4.20 24.07 -41.84
C GLY A 368 -5.23 24.92 -41.10
N HIS A 369 -5.92 24.33 -40.13
CA HIS A 369 -6.88 25.05 -39.30
C HIS A 369 -6.18 26.01 -38.33
N GLY A 370 -6.85 27.07 -37.90
CA GLY A 370 -6.35 27.87 -36.77
C GLY A 370 -6.36 27.03 -35.50
N VAL A 371 -7.54 26.56 -35.12
CA VAL A 371 -7.77 25.62 -34.02
C VAL A 371 -8.57 24.43 -34.54
N ALA A 372 -8.06 23.21 -34.31
CA ALA A 372 -8.75 21.97 -34.61
C ALA A 372 -9.06 21.20 -33.32
N VAL A 373 -10.35 20.99 -33.04
CA VAL A 373 -10.83 20.13 -31.95
C VAL A 373 -11.20 18.78 -32.54
N VAL A 374 -10.45 17.75 -32.15
CA VAL A 374 -10.49 16.40 -32.74
C VAL A 374 -10.52 15.34 -31.65
N GLY A 375 -10.68 14.06 -32.01
CA GLY A 375 -10.53 12.95 -31.06
C GLY A 375 -11.51 12.93 -29.88
N GLY A 376 -12.66 13.61 -29.99
CA GLY A 376 -13.60 13.74 -28.87
C GLY A 376 -13.26 14.87 -27.89
N GLY A 377 -12.34 15.76 -28.28
CA GLY A 377 -11.96 16.94 -27.52
C GLY A 377 -13.12 17.90 -27.27
N LYS A 378 -13.06 18.63 -26.17
CA LYS A 378 -14.07 19.62 -25.79
C LYS A 378 -13.40 20.93 -25.39
N THR A 379 -13.74 22.00 -26.09
CA THR A 379 -13.01 23.26 -25.94
C THR A 379 -13.93 24.47 -25.90
N ARG A 380 -13.61 25.42 -25.04
CA ARG A 380 -14.13 26.79 -25.09
C ARG A 380 -13.07 27.72 -25.66
N ILE A 381 -13.40 28.43 -26.74
CA ILE A 381 -12.55 29.46 -27.36
C ILE A 381 -13.19 30.82 -27.09
N THR A 382 -12.47 31.73 -26.43
CA THR A 382 -13.05 32.99 -25.95
C THR A 382 -12.13 34.19 -26.15
N GLY A 383 -12.63 35.29 -26.75
CA GLY A 383 -11.84 36.50 -26.93
C GLY A 383 -10.62 36.33 -27.85
N CYS A 384 -10.61 35.31 -28.71
CA CYS A 384 -9.49 35.02 -29.59
C CYS A 384 -9.60 35.76 -30.93
N LYS A 385 -8.47 35.91 -31.61
CA LYS A 385 -8.39 36.41 -32.99
C LYS A 385 -7.70 35.39 -33.88
N ILE A 386 -8.43 34.87 -34.86
CA ILE A 386 -7.97 33.80 -35.75
C ILE A 386 -7.97 34.32 -37.19
N THR A 387 -6.80 34.40 -37.82
CA THR A 387 -6.68 35.10 -39.10
C THR A 387 -5.77 34.45 -40.12
N GLY A 388 -6.19 34.41 -41.39
CA GLY A 388 -5.32 34.01 -42.49
C GLY A 388 -4.90 32.54 -42.43
N CYS A 389 -5.71 31.67 -41.83
CA CYS A 389 -5.43 30.24 -41.76
C CYS A 389 -5.71 29.57 -43.12
N GLY A 390 -4.97 28.51 -43.43
CA GLY A 390 -5.07 27.79 -44.70
C GLY A 390 -6.34 26.96 -44.88
N TRP A 391 -7.06 26.65 -43.80
CA TRP A 391 -8.39 26.03 -43.82
C TRP A 391 -9.39 26.89 -43.04
N ASP A 392 -10.23 26.27 -42.21
CA ASP A 392 -11.13 26.97 -41.30
C ASP A 392 -10.34 27.65 -40.19
N GLY A 393 -10.82 28.80 -39.72
CA GLY A 393 -10.26 29.39 -38.50
C GLY A 393 -10.42 28.45 -37.31
N ILE A 394 -11.62 27.89 -37.12
CA ILE A 394 -11.93 26.94 -36.06
C ILE A 394 -12.64 25.73 -36.68
N ALA A 395 -12.21 24.52 -36.34
CA ALA A 395 -12.89 23.30 -36.76
C ALA A 395 -13.16 22.39 -35.55
N ALA A 396 -14.40 21.91 -35.43
CA ALA A 396 -14.71 20.72 -34.66
C ALA A 396 -14.92 19.56 -35.63
N TYR A 397 -14.09 18.52 -35.50
CA TYR A 397 -14.00 17.45 -36.47
C TYR A 397 -14.02 16.10 -35.76
N GLY A 398 -14.90 15.20 -36.20
CA GLY A 398 -15.04 13.86 -35.62
C GLY A 398 -16.11 13.76 -34.52
N VAL A 399 -16.61 12.55 -34.31
CA VAL A 399 -17.64 12.24 -33.30
C VAL A 399 -17.13 12.59 -31.90
N GLY A 400 -17.98 13.28 -31.13
CA GLY A 400 -17.68 13.67 -29.75
C GLY A 400 -16.89 14.98 -29.63
N SER A 401 -16.28 15.46 -30.72
CA SER A 401 -15.58 16.75 -30.75
C SER A 401 -16.57 17.90 -30.59
N HIS A 402 -16.31 18.81 -29.65
CA HIS A 402 -17.23 19.90 -29.32
C HIS A 402 -16.50 21.21 -29.09
N VAL A 403 -16.94 22.28 -29.75
CA VAL A 403 -16.37 23.62 -29.56
C VAL A 403 -17.42 24.66 -29.20
N THR A 404 -17.15 25.46 -28.16
CA THR A 404 -17.93 26.64 -27.80
C THR A 404 -17.11 27.88 -28.12
N VAL A 405 -17.49 28.61 -29.16
CA VAL A 405 -16.81 29.83 -29.62
C VAL A 405 -17.57 31.05 -29.11
N VAL A 406 -16.91 31.90 -28.33
CA VAL A 406 -17.51 33.09 -27.71
C VAL A 406 -16.63 34.32 -27.91
N ASP A 407 -17.22 35.48 -28.19
CA ASP A 407 -16.50 36.77 -28.29
C ASP A 407 -15.26 36.73 -29.20
N THR A 408 -15.30 35.91 -30.25
CA THR A 408 -14.12 35.57 -31.05
C THR A 408 -14.23 36.16 -32.46
N LEU A 409 -13.10 36.60 -33.00
CA LEU A 409 -12.96 37.05 -34.37
C LEU A 409 -12.26 35.97 -35.20
N SER A 410 -12.93 35.45 -36.23
CA SER A 410 -12.34 34.57 -37.25
C SER A 410 -12.43 35.26 -38.62
N GLN A 411 -11.27 35.64 -39.19
CA GLN A 411 -11.24 36.53 -40.35
C GLN A 411 -10.21 36.15 -41.41
N GLY A 412 -10.63 36.19 -42.68
CA GLY A 412 -9.70 36.07 -43.81
C GLY A 412 -9.07 34.68 -43.92
N ASN A 413 -9.71 33.65 -43.38
CA ASN A 413 -9.26 32.27 -43.55
C ASN A 413 -9.63 31.77 -44.96
N LEU A 414 -8.85 30.85 -45.50
CA LEU A 414 -9.04 30.38 -46.88
C LEU A 414 -10.38 29.64 -47.06
N GLN A 415 -10.86 28.96 -46.01
CA GLN A 415 -12.15 28.29 -46.01
C GLN A 415 -13.14 29.03 -45.12
N HIS A 416 -13.57 28.44 -44.01
CA HIS A 416 -14.66 28.97 -43.18
C HIS A 416 -14.16 29.75 -41.96
N GLY A 417 -15.03 30.56 -41.36
CA GLY A 417 -14.75 31.14 -40.04
C GLY A 417 -14.77 30.07 -38.95
N THR A 418 -15.84 29.26 -38.91
CA THR A 418 -15.97 28.07 -38.06
C THR A 418 -16.68 26.94 -38.81
N GLY A 419 -16.13 25.72 -38.72
CA GLY A 419 -16.67 24.52 -39.35
C GLY A 419 -16.96 23.39 -38.36
N PHE A 420 -18.10 22.71 -38.57
CA PHE A 420 -18.49 21.50 -37.84
C PHE A 420 -18.60 20.33 -38.83
N TRP A 421 -17.72 19.33 -38.67
CA TRP A 421 -17.48 18.28 -39.65
C TRP A 421 -17.50 16.88 -39.01
N LEU A 422 -18.00 15.89 -39.74
CA LEU A 422 -17.90 14.45 -39.40
C LEU A 422 -18.27 14.11 -37.95
N GLY A 423 -19.38 14.62 -37.44
CA GLY A 423 -19.85 14.38 -36.08
C GLY A 423 -19.41 15.44 -35.06
N GLY A 424 -18.58 16.41 -35.46
CA GLY A 424 -18.22 17.56 -34.65
C GLY A 424 -19.43 18.46 -34.39
N SER A 425 -19.54 19.00 -33.17
CA SER A 425 -20.69 19.81 -32.73
C SER A 425 -20.24 21.05 -31.98
N GLY A 426 -21.18 21.93 -31.62
CA GLY A 426 -20.81 23.10 -30.82
C GLY A 426 -21.72 24.31 -30.92
N SER A 427 -21.17 25.43 -30.48
CA SER A 427 -21.85 26.70 -30.54
C SER A 427 -20.94 27.85 -30.95
N VAL A 428 -21.52 28.85 -31.61
CA VAL A 428 -20.87 30.10 -31.99
C VAL A 428 -21.73 31.25 -31.46
N ILE A 429 -21.19 32.00 -30.51
CA ILE A 429 -21.94 32.98 -29.71
C ILE A 429 -21.20 34.31 -29.73
N ASN A 430 -21.93 35.41 -29.95
CA ASN A 430 -21.38 36.78 -29.92
C ASN A 430 -20.06 36.96 -30.68
N SER A 431 -19.92 36.29 -31.83
CA SER A 431 -18.66 36.18 -32.55
C SER A 431 -18.75 36.83 -33.94
N ARG A 432 -17.59 37.02 -34.58
CA ARG A 432 -17.47 37.66 -35.88
C ARG A 432 -16.73 36.76 -36.86
N MET A 433 -17.43 36.30 -37.90
CA MET A 433 -16.90 35.45 -38.97
C MET A 433 -16.83 36.25 -40.26
N LEU A 434 -15.68 36.86 -40.54
CA LEU A 434 -15.56 37.95 -41.51
C LEU A 434 -14.63 37.60 -42.66
N LYS A 435 -15.00 37.95 -43.90
CA LYS A 435 -14.09 37.91 -45.05
C LYS A 435 -13.44 36.53 -45.29
N ASN A 436 -14.09 35.44 -44.89
CA ASN A 436 -13.56 34.10 -45.11
C ASN A 436 -13.80 33.67 -46.57
N GLY A 437 -12.93 32.79 -47.06
CA GLY A 437 -12.91 32.36 -48.45
C GLY A 437 -14.09 31.46 -48.85
N LEU A 438 -14.84 30.94 -47.89
CA LEU A 438 -16.10 30.21 -48.09
C LEU A 438 -17.20 30.81 -47.19
N CYS A 439 -17.83 30.02 -46.32
CA CYS A 439 -18.87 30.49 -45.40
C CYS A 439 -18.33 31.11 -44.10
N GLY A 440 -19.12 31.97 -43.45
CA GLY A 440 -18.80 32.44 -42.10
C GLY A 440 -18.85 31.30 -41.07
N VAL A 441 -19.98 30.60 -41.00
CA VAL A 441 -20.14 29.35 -40.23
C VAL A 441 -20.69 28.26 -41.14
N VAL A 442 -20.14 27.05 -41.05
CA VAL A 442 -20.65 25.87 -41.74
C VAL A 442 -20.86 24.71 -40.76
N ALA A 443 -22.01 24.03 -40.87
CA ALA A 443 -22.28 22.79 -40.13
C ALA A 443 -22.79 21.72 -41.10
N MET A 444 -22.06 20.61 -41.19
CA MET A 444 -22.38 19.51 -42.11
C MET A 444 -22.08 18.15 -41.47
N SER A 445 -23.07 17.57 -40.79
CA SER A 445 -23.02 16.18 -40.34
C SER A 445 -24.39 15.71 -39.89
N GLN A 446 -24.67 14.43 -40.08
CA GLN A 446 -25.92 13.83 -39.61
C GLN A 446 -25.92 13.74 -38.08
N GLY A 447 -27.05 14.07 -37.46
CA GLY A 447 -27.29 13.82 -36.03
C GLY A 447 -26.59 14.77 -35.05
N ILE A 448 -25.86 15.78 -35.53
CA ILE A 448 -25.23 16.77 -34.65
C ILE A 448 -26.18 17.92 -34.32
N GLN A 449 -25.94 18.54 -33.18
CA GLN A 449 -26.63 19.76 -32.76
C GLN A 449 -25.68 20.94 -32.73
N VAL A 450 -26.09 22.06 -33.33
CA VAL A 450 -25.30 23.30 -33.34
C VAL A 450 -26.16 24.52 -32.97
N THR A 451 -25.55 25.46 -32.24
CA THR A 451 -26.20 26.73 -31.89
C THR A 451 -25.37 27.90 -32.39
N ILE A 452 -25.95 28.74 -33.24
CA ILE A 452 -25.32 29.97 -33.72
C ILE A 452 -26.18 31.13 -33.25
N LYS A 453 -25.63 31.94 -32.35
CA LYS A 453 -26.35 33.00 -31.66
C LYS A 453 -25.58 34.32 -31.68
N SER A 454 -26.28 35.42 -31.96
CA SER A 454 -25.72 36.78 -31.88
C SER A 454 -24.41 36.95 -32.67
N THR A 455 -24.25 36.19 -33.76
CA THR A 455 -23.01 36.13 -34.53
C THR A 455 -23.13 36.95 -35.81
N THR A 456 -22.08 37.70 -36.12
CA THR A 456 -21.99 38.47 -37.37
C THR A 456 -21.18 37.69 -38.40
N CYS A 457 -21.81 37.30 -39.51
CA CYS A 457 -21.16 36.68 -40.65
C CYS A 457 -21.20 37.66 -41.84
N SER A 458 -20.06 38.25 -42.18
CA SER A 458 -20.03 39.34 -43.16
C SER A 458 -18.88 39.27 -44.15
N GLN A 459 -19.16 39.66 -45.39
CA GLN A 459 -18.18 39.72 -46.48
C GLN A 459 -17.51 38.37 -46.80
N ASN A 460 -18.15 37.24 -46.46
CA ASN A 460 -17.64 35.92 -46.83
C ASN A 460 -17.93 35.64 -48.32
N ARG A 461 -17.08 34.83 -48.98
CA ARG A 461 -17.23 34.55 -50.42
C ARG A 461 -18.34 33.57 -50.75
N GLU A 462 -18.88 32.86 -49.77
CA GLU A 462 -20.09 32.06 -49.93
C GLU A 462 -21.24 32.62 -49.09
N ALA A 463 -21.82 31.80 -48.21
CA ALA A 463 -22.91 32.18 -47.35
C ALA A 463 -22.41 32.75 -46.01
N GLY A 464 -23.25 33.53 -45.33
CA GLY A 464 -22.97 33.88 -43.94
C GLY A 464 -22.97 32.63 -43.05
N ILE A 465 -24.09 31.90 -43.05
CA ILE A 465 -24.27 30.64 -42.31
C ILE A 465 -24.80 29.57 -43.25
N LEU A 466 -24.19 28.38 -43.25
CA LEU A 466 -24.64 27.20 -43.98
C LEU A 466 -24.85 26.02 -43.04
N VAL A 467 -26.07 25.48 -43.03
CA VAL A 467 -26.44 24.27 -42.29
C VAL A 467 -26.92 23.21 -43.27
N ALA A 468 -26.29 22.02 -43.25
CA ALA A 468 -26.68 20.95 -44.15
C ALA A 468 -26.43 19.54 -43.60
N GLY A 469 -26.97 18.52 -44.28
CA GLY A 469 -26.58 17.12 -44.09
C GLY A 469 -27.10 16.48 -42.81
N GLY A 470 -28.33 16.77 -42.39
CA GLY A 470 -28.94 16.10 -41.23
C GLY A 470 -28.64 16.77 -39.88
N VAL A 471 -28.20 18.03 -39.89
CA VAL A 471 -27.91 18.82 -38.69
C VAL A 471 -29.20 19.33 -38.04
N THR A 472 -29.25 19.35 -36.71
CA THR A 472 -30.24 20.12 -35.95
C THR A 472 -29.62 21.44 -35.48
N ALA A 473 -30.10 22.58 -35.98
CA ALA A 473 -29.51 23.89 -35.68
C ALA A 473 -30.48 24.90 -35.03
N THR A 474 -29.96 25.68 -34.09
CA THR A 474 -30.61 26.90 -33.58
C THR A 474 -29.88 28.12 -34.09
N LEU A 475 -30.55 28.95 -34.90
CA LEU A 475 -30.04 30.20 -35.45
C LEU A 475 -30.82 31.37 -34.83
N ASP A 476 -30.23 32.04 -33.84
CA ASP A 476 -30.89 33.14 -33.12
C ASP A 476 -30.11 34.45 -33.18
N SER A 477 -30.79 35.53 -33.58
CA SER A 477 -30.26 36.90 -33.48
C SER A 477 -28.96 37.13 -34.25
N ASN A 478 -28.74 36.39 -35.35
CA ASN A 478 -27.51 36.52 -36.15
C ASN A 478 -27.64 37.61 -37.21
N ARG A 479 -26.49 38.17 -37.60
CA ARG A 479 -26.38 39.18 -38.66
C ARG A 479 -25.57 38.64 -39.82
N CYS A 480 -26.23 38.34 -40.95
CA CYS A 480 -25.55 37.85 -42.15
C CYS A 480 -25.65 38.88 -43.29
N GLU A 481 -24.53 39.53 -43.61
CA GLU A 481 -24.57 40.63 -44.59
C GLU A 481 -23.40 40.66 -45.55
N LYS A 482 -23.60 41.25 -46.74
CA LYS A 482 -22.52 41.49 -47.71
C LYS A 482 -21.76 40.22 -48.12
N ASN A 483 -22.35 39.04 -47.91
CA ASN A 483 -21.76 37.78 -48.38
C ASN A 483 -22.01 37.65 -49.88
N GLN A 484 -21.06 37.08 -50.62
CA GLN A 484 -21.15 37.03 -52.09
C GLN A 484 -22.28 36.12 -52.58
N LEU A 485 -22.67 35.11 -51.79
CA LEU A 485 -23.86 34.30 -52.05
C LEU A 485 -25.02 34.72 -51.15
N SER A 486 -25.51 33.82 -50.29
CA SER A 486 -26.70 34.04 -49.47
C SER A 486 -26.37 34.40 -48.01
N GLY A 487 -27.31 34.96 -47.27
CA GLY A 487 -27.12 35.25 -45.84
C GLY A 487 -27.10 33.98 -45.00
N ILE A 488 -28.24 33.28 -44.95
CA ILE A 488 -28.41 32.00 -44.25
C ILE A 488 -28.93 30.96 -45.24
N VAL A 489 -28.27 29.80 -45.31
CA VAL A 489 -28.65 28.68 -46.18
C VAL A 489 -28.85 27.43 -45.35
N VAL A 490 -30.00 26.78 -45.51
CA VAL A 490 -30.32 25.50 -44.88
C VAL A 490 -30.74 24.50 -45.96
N ARG A 491 -30.05 23.36 -46.05
CA ARG A 491 -30.30 22.36 -47.09
C ARG A 491 -30.03 20.92 -46.64
N GLY A 492 -30.30 19.95 -47.50
CA GLY A 492 -30.01 18.54 -47.27
C GLY A 492 -31.06 17.83 -46.42
N ASP A 493 -31.21 16.54 -46.67
CA ASP A 493 -32.24 15.70 -46.05
C ASP A 493 -31.96 15.51 -44.55
N GLY A 494 -33.03 15.39 -43.76
CA GLY A 494 -32.96 15.23 -42.31
C GLY A 494 -32.53 16.48 -41.53
N THR A 495 -32.20 17.59 -42.21
CA THR A 495 -31.81 18.84 -41.56
C THR A 495 -33.01 19.51 -40.88
N SER A 496 -32.86 19.90 -39.62
CA SER A 496 -33.89 20.53 -38.80
C SER A 496 -33.39 21.85 -38.22
N VAL A 497 -34.18 22.93 -38.29
CA VAL A 497 -33.74 24.26 -37.87
C VAL A 497 -34.79 25.08 -37.16
N SER A 498 -34.34 25.85 -36.15
CA SER A 498 -35.05 27.00 -35.58
C SER A 498 -34.34 28.28 -36.04
N ILE A 499 -35.06 29.17 -36.73
CA ILE A 499 -34.50 30.42 -37.29
C ILE A 499 -35.29 31.59 -36.70
N VAL A 500 -34.70 32.31 -35.75
CA VAL A 500 -35.39 33.36 -34.99
C VAL A 500 -34.55 34.64 -34.90
N ASN A 501 -35.19 35.82 -35.01
CA ASN A 501 -34.55 37.13 -34.83
C ASN A 501 -33.35 37.43 -35.76
N ASN A 502 -33.15 36.69 -36.85
CA ASN A 502 -31.98 36.90 -37.70
C ASN A 502 -32.18 38.09 -38.63
N ARG A 503 -31.10 38.84 -38.85
CA ARG A 503 -31.06 39.95 -39.83
C ARG A 503 -30.14 39.60 -40.98
N THR A 504 -30.65 39.67 -42.20
CA THR A 504 -29.86 39.46 -43.41
C THR A 504 -29.96 40.64 -44.37
N SER A 505 -28.84 41.07 -44.93
CA SER A 505 -28.86 42.22 -45.84
C SER A 505 -27.70 42.30 -46.81
N ALA A 506 -27.95 42.86 -48.00
CA ALA A 506 -26.90 43.10 -48.99
C ALA A 506 -26.11 41.84 -49.40
N ASN A 507 -26.72 40.66 -49.32
CA ASN A 507 -26.10 39.42 -49.82
C ASN A 507 -26.35 39.28 -51.34
N GLY A 508 -25.41 38.67 -52.06
CA GLY A 508 -25.41 38.56 -53.52
C GLY A 508 -26.49 37.64 -54.11
N GLU A 509 -27.17 36.85 -53.27
CA GLU A 509 -28.30 36.03 -53.68
C GLU A 509 -29.50 36.23 -52.75
N VAL A 510 -29.68 35.33 -51.77
CA VAL A 510 -30.87 35.28 -50.92
C VAL A 510 -30.53 35.68 -49.49
N GLY A 511 -31.41 36.40 -48.81
CA GLY A 511 -31.23 36.67 -47.39
C GLY A 511 -31.28 35.39 -46.55
N ILE A 512 -32.41 34.69 -46.56
CA ILE A 512 -32.57 33.38 -45.90
C ILE A 512 -33.16 32.37 -46.89
N LEU A 513 -32.46 31.25 -47.10
CA LEU A 513 -32.87 30.15 -47.98
C LEU A 513 -33.05 28.86 -47.18
N THR A 514 -34.21 28.22 -47.30
CA THR A 514 -34.41 26.82 -46.85
C THR A 514 -34.80 25.96 -48.04
N HIS A 515 -34.10 24.83 -48.23
CA HIS A 515 -34.41 23.88 -49.29
C HIS A 515 -35.68 23.08 -48.96
N LEU A 516 -36.38 22.59 -49.99
CA LEU A 516 -37.49 21.65 -49.82
C LEU A 516 -37.01 20.42 -49.03
N GLY A 517 -37.81 20.01 -48.03
CA GLY A 517 -37.51 18.86 -47.16
C GLY A 517 -36.80 19.22 -45.84
N VAL A 518 -36.35 20.46 -45.67
CA VAL A 518 -35.83 20.94 -44.38
C VAL A 518 -36.96 21.07 -43.38
N LYS A 519 -36.81 20.50 -42.18
CA LYS A 519 -37.77 20.66 -41.09
C LYS A 519 -37.52 21.97 -40.36
N VAL A 520 -38.37 22.97 -40.59
CA VAL A 520 -38.28 24.24 -39.86
C VAL A 520 -39.20 24.19 -38.64
N SER A 521 -38.63 24.02 -37.44
CA SER A 521 -39.39 23.93 -36.19
C SER A 521 -39.94 25.28 -35.73
N ARG A 522 -39.21 26.37 -36.01
CA ARG A 522 -39.64 27.73 -35.71
C ARG A 522 -39.04 28.71 -36.71
N PHE A 523 -39.86 29.62 -37.23
CA PHE A 523 -39.43 30.72 -38.09
C PHE A 523 -40.12 32.02 -37.67
N ALA A 524 -39.43 32.88 -36.94
CA ALA A 524 -40.07 34.08 -36.35
C ALA A 524 -39.12 35.28 -36.28
N LYS A 525 -39.67 36.49 -36.46
CA LYS A 525 -38.95 37.77 -36.28
C LYS A 525 -37.67 37.93 -37.10
N ASN A 526 -37.53 37.19 -38.20
CA ASN A 526 -36.42 37.34 -39.13
C ASN A 526 -36.66 38.55 -40.05
N LYS A 527 -35.62 39.36 -40.28
CA LYS A 527 -35.66 40.53 -41.17
C LYS A 527 -34.64 40.35 -42.30
N ALA A 528 -35.10 40.41 -43.53
CA ALA A 528 -34.24 40.32 -44.72
C ALA A 528 -34.53 41.49 -45.66
N HIS A 529 -33.50 42.25 -46.05
CA HIS A 529 -33.66 43.41 -46.92
C HIS A 529 -32.41 43.65 -47.79
N ASN A 530 -32.59 44.24 -48.98
CA ASN A 530 -31.50 44.58 -49.90
C ASN A 530 -30.64 43.38 -50.35
N ASN A 531 -31.13 42.14 -50.29
CA ASN A 531 -30.47 40.99 -50.91
C ASN A 531 -30.79 40.95 -52.41
N ALA A 532 -29.85 40.54 -53.26
CA ALA A 532 -29.92 40.79 -54.70
C ALA A 532 -31.03 40.01 -55.44
N ARG A 533 -31.33 38.76 -55.02
CA ARG A 533 -32.36 37.93 -55.67
C ARG A 533 -33.66 37.90 -54.88
N ARG A 534 -33.61 37.39 -53.65
CA ARG A 534 -34.80 37.25 -52.77
C ARG A 534 -34.44 37.57 -51.33
N GLN A 535 -35.40 38.09 -50.59
CA GLN A 535 -35.16 38.36 -49.17
C GLN A 535 -35.27 37.08 -48.34
N ILE A 536 -36.37 36.34 -48.50
CA ILE A 536 -36.59 35.04 -47.88
C ILE A 536 -37.11 34.08 -48.96
N TRP A 537 -36.48 32.91 -49.10
CA TRP A 537 -36.91 31.84 -50.00
C TRP A 537 -37.02 30.54 -49.23
N ARG A 538 -38.23 30.23 -48.80
CA ARG A 538 -38.55 28.96 -48.15
C ARG A 538 -38.90 27.88 -49.15
N ASP A 539 -38.60 26.64 -48.77
CA ASP A 539 -38.96 25.42 -49.50
C ASP A 539 -38.50 25.47 -50.97
N ALA A 540 -37.30 26.03 -51.16
CA ALA A 540 -36.68 26.23 -52.45
C ALA A 540 -36.42 24.88 -53.14
N ARG A 541 -36.78 24.80 -54.41
CA ARG A 541 -36.43 23.69 -55.30
C ARG A 541 -35.24 24.13 -56.15
N LEU A 542 -34.05 23.96 -55.61
CA LEU A 542 -32.83 24.19 -56.39
C LEU A 542 -32.63 22.96 -57.28
N LYS A 543 -32.30 23.15 -58.56
CA LYS A 543 -31.84 22.02 -59.39
C LYS A 543 -30.57 21.49 -58.73
N LYS A 544 -30.52 20.18 -58.51
CA LYS A 544 -29.39 19.49 -57.88
C LYS A 544 -28.08 19.80 -58.59
#